data_AF-A0A1M5Q0I6-F1
#
_entry.id   AF-A0A1M5Q0I6-F1
#
_cell.length_a   1.000
_cell.length_b   1.000
_cell.length_c   1.000
_cell.angle_alpha   90.00
_cell.angle_beta   90.00
_cell.angle_gamma   90.00
#
_symmetry.space_group_name_H-M   'P 1'
#
loop_
_entity.id
_entity.type
_entity.pdbx_description
1 polymer ?
#
loop_
_entity_poly.entity_id
_entity_poly.type
_entity_poly.pdbx_seq_one_letter_code
_entity_poly.pdbx_strand_id
1 'polypeptide(L)'
;MLRTRRLAAGIGALLLGMSAPAMGGESAITCTNPASGASFQIRIDYDRSTVDTNPAEISDGKISWRDENRWNYTLDRKSGKLTIILASSTGGSFLYDRCKLEN
;
A
#
# COMPACT_ATOMS: atom_id res chain seq x y z
N MET A 1 -24.08 -12.53 59.34
CA MET A 1 -23.53 -11.22 58.93
C MET A 1 -22.52 -11.43 57.79
N LEU A 2 -22.76 -10.74 56.68
CA LEU A 2 -21.85 -10.24 55.62
C LEU A 2 -20.62 -11.04 55.11
N ARG A 3 -20.76 -11.50 53.85
CA ARG A 3 -19.80 -11.53 52.72
C ARG A 3 -18.43 -10.85 52.92
N THR A 4 -17.35 -11.48 52.45
CA THR A 4 -16.42 -10.95 51.38
C THR A 4 -15.32 -11.97 51.02
N ARG A 5 -15.19 -12.41 49.75
CA ARG A 5 -14.31 -11.92 48.65
C ARG A 5 -12.83 -12.32 48.85
N ARG A 6 -12.04 -12.84 47.89
CA ARG A 6 -12.10 -12.94 46.42
C ARG A 6 -11.10 -14.04 45.97
N LEU A 7 -11.48 -14.82 44.96
CA LEU A 7 -10.56 -15.66 44.17
C LEU A 7 -9.70 -14.75 43.28
N ALA A 8 -8.38 -14.88 43.34
CA ALA A 8 -7.47 -14.27 42.38
C ALA A 8 -7.07 -15.32 41.34
N ALA A 9 -7.74 -15.31 40.19
CA ALA A 9 -7.32 -16.04 39.00
C ALA A 9 -6.39 -15.12 38.19
N GLY A 10 -5.10 -15.40 38.21
CA GLY A 10 -4.13 -14.73 37.34
C GLY A 10 -4.10 -15.44 35.98
N ILE A 11 -4.72 -14.84 34.96
CA ILE A 11 -4.55 -15.24 33.56
C ILE A 11 -3.42 -14.37 33.01
N GLY A 12 -2.22 -14.94 32.90
CA GLY A 12 -1.13 -14.35 32.14
C GLY A 12 -1.32 -14.66 30.66
N ALA A 13 -1.86 -13.70 29.89
CA ALA A 13 -1.88 -13.79 28.44
C ALA A 13 -0.53 -13.28 27.89
N LEU A 14 0.31 -14.19 27.39
CA LEU A 14 1.45 -13.85 26.54
C LEU A 14 0.91 -13.34 25.20
N LEU A 15 1.04 -12.05 24.93
CA LEU A 15 0.89 -11.50 23.59
C LEU A 15 2.21 -11.70 22.84
N LEU A 16 2.26 -12.70 21.96
CA LEU A 16 3.30 -12.81 20.93
C LEU A 16 3.08 -11.67 19.93
N GLY A 17 3.83 -10.58 20.10
CA GLY A 17 3.88 -9.50 19.13
C GLY A 17 4.49 -10.01 17.83
N MET A 18 3.68 -10.15 16.79
CA MET A 18 4.18 -10.31 15.42
C MET A 18 4.81 -8.98 15.01
N SER A 19 6.14 -8.92 15.01
CA SER A 19 6.89 -7.83 14.41
C SER A 19 6.75 -7.92 12.89
N ALA A 20 5.83 -7.13 12.33
CA ALA A 20 5.81 -6.84 10.91
C ALA A 20 7.11 -6.11 10.54
N PRO A 21 7.70 -6.37 9.34
CA PRO A 21 8.85 -5.60 8.90
C PRO A 21 8.45 -4.12 8.81
N ALA A 22 9.22 -3.26 9.47
CA ALA A 22 9.03 -1.82 9.37
C ALA A 22 9.41 -1.40 7.93
N MET A 23 8.40 -1.08 7.12
CA MET A 23 8.56 -0.55 5.77
C MET A 23 8.91 0.94 5.90
N GLY A 24 10.13 1.22 6.34
CA GLY A 24 10.69 2.57 6.37
C GLY A 24 11.56 2.82 5.15
N GLY A 25 11.63 4.08 4.72
CA GLY A 25 12.51 4.52 3.64
C GLY A 25 11.85 4.64 2.25
N GLU A 26 12.70 4.73 1.22
CA GLU A 26 12.31 5.00 -0.16
C GLU A 26 12.68 3.82 -1.07
N SER A 27 11.76 3.45 -1.97
CA SER A 27 11.94 2.37 -2.94
C SER A 27 11.54 2.82 -4.33
N ALA A 28 12.43 2.62 -5.31
CA ALA A 28 12.10 2.75 -6.72
C ALA A 28 11.66 1.40 -7.27
N ILE A 29 10.49 1.34 -7.91
CA ILE A 29 9.98 0.11 -8.53
C ILE A 29 9.67 0.32 -10.00
N THR A 30 9.97 -0.69 -10.82
CA THR A 30 9.69 -0.67 -12.26
C THR A 30 8.34 -1.29 -12.54
N CYS A 31 7.47 -0.57 -13.24
CA CYS A 31 6.17 -1.02 -13.72
C CYS A 31 6.19 -1.18 -15.24
N THR A 32 5.65 -2.30 -15.74
CA THR A 32 5.62 -2.64 -17.16
C THR A 32 4.19 -2.90 -17.61
N ASN A 33 3.79 -2.28 -18.71
CA ASN A 33 2.55 -2.60 -19.40
C ASN A 33 2.71 -3.95 -20.14
N PRO A 34 1.98 -5.01 -19.78
CA PRO A 34 2.17 -6.33 -20.37
C PRO A 34 1.69 -6.41 -21.82
N ALA A 35 0.82 -5.49 -22.28
CA ALA A 35 0.30 -5.51 -23.65
C ALA A 35 1.28 -4.85 -24.63
N SER A 36 1.95 -3.77 -24.23
CA SER A 36 2.87 -3.02 -25.10
C SER A 36 4.35 -3.24 -24.79
N GLY A 37 4.70 -3.75 -23.60
CA GLY A 37 6.08 -3.86 -23.11
C GLY A 37 6.67 -2.54 -22.59
N ALA A 38 5.95 -1.42 -22.70
CA ALA A 38 6.43 -0.13 -22.19
C ALA A 38 6.64 -0.20 -20.67
N SER A 39 7.72 0.40 -20.18
CA SER A 39 8.08 0.39 -18.76
C SER A 39 8.41 1.79 -18.25
N PHE A 40 8.11 2.04 -16.99
CA PHE A 40 8.44 3.26 -16.25
C PHE A 40 8.76 2.90 -14.80
N GLN A 41 9.31 3.87 -14.06
CA GLN A 41 9.57 3.72 -12.64
C GLN A 41 8.65 4.63 -11.84
N ILE A 42 8.28 4.18 -10.66
CA ILE A 42 7.69 5.02 -9.61
C ILE A 42 8.56 4.93 -8.37
N ARG A 43 8.64 6.02 -7.62
CA ARG A 43 9.38 6.10 -6.37
C ARG A 43 8.42 6.23 -5.20
N ILE A 44 8.37 5.20 -4.36
CA ILE A 44 7.53 5.15 -3.17
C ILE A 44 8.38 5.58 -1.98
N ASP A 45 7.97 6.65 -1.32
CA ASP A 45 8.55 7.09 -0.05
C ASP A 45 7.56 6.77 1.07
N TYR A 46 7.89 5.73 1.84
CA TYR A 46 7.03 5.24 2.92
C TYR A 46 6.99 6.20 4.11
N ASP A 47 8.11 6.86 4.40
CA ASP A 47 8.23 7.79 5.53
C ASP A 47 7.41 9.06 5.30
N ARG A 48 7.37 9.54 4.07
CA ARG A 48 6.58 10.73 3.67
C ARG A 48 5.20 10.39 3.12
N SER A 49 4.88 9.10 2.98
CA SER A 49 3.63 8.63 2.35
C SER A 49 3.38 9.26 0.98
N THR A 50 4.37 9.14 0.08
CA THR A 50 4.26 9.67 -1.29
C THR A 50 4.65 8.65 -2.36
N VAL A 51 4.11 8.85 -3.57
CA VAL A 51 4.57 8.20 -4.81
C VAL A 51 4.94 9.30 -5.81
N ASP A 52 6.21 9.34 -6.23
CA ASP A 52 6.76 10.40 -7.08
C ASP A 52 6.39 11.80 -6.57
N THR A 53 6.55 12.01 -5.27
CA THR A 53 6.18 13.23 -4.52
C THR A 53 4.67 13.51 -4.37
N ASN A 54 3.80 12.74 -5.02
CA ASN A 54 2.36 12.86 -4.85
C ASN A 54 1.92 12.21 -3.54
N PRO A 55 1.04 12.85 -2.73
CA PRO A 55 0.49 12.22 -1.53
C PRO A 55 -0.20 10.89 -1.84
N ALA A 56 0.08 9.88 -1.04
CA ALA A 56 -0.42 8.53 -1.24
C ALA A 56 -1.02 7.96 0.05
N GLU A 57 -2.13 7.24 -0.09
CA GLU A 57 -2.64 6.34 0.95
C GLU A 57 -1.88 5.03 0.85
N ILE A 58 -1.05 4.74 1.86
CA ILE A 58 -0.23 3.53 1.94
C ILE A 58 -0.77 2.60 3.02
N SER A 59 -0.97 1.34 2.66
CA SER A 59 -1.33 0.26 3.58
C SER A 59 -0.53 -1.00 3.26
N ASP A 60 -0.65 -2.04 4.07
CA ASP A 60 -0.01 -3.33 3.79
C ASP A 60 -0.51 -3.97 2.48
N GLY A 61 -1.77 -3.75 2.12
CA GLY A 61 -2.38 -4.38 0.94
C GLY A 61 -2.27 -3.56 -0.34
N LYS A 62 -2.32 -2.23 -0.23
CA LYS A 62 -2.42 -1.34 -1.39
C LYS A 62 -1.72 0.00 -1.18
N ILE A 63 -1.36 0.63 -2.29
CA ILE A 63 -0.96 2.03 -2.36
C ILE A 63 -1.87 2.72 -3.37
N SER A 64 -2.50 3.81 -2.97
CA SER A 64 -3.38 4.59 -3.85
C SER A 64 -2.96 6.05 -3.83
N TRP A 65 -2.86 6.67 -5.00
CA TRP A 65 -2.50 8.09 -5.12
C TRP A 65 -3.17 8.70 -6.36
N ARG A 66 -3.08 10.03 -6.44
CA ARG A 66 -3.51 10.79 -7.61
C ARG A 66 -2.40 11.75 -8.00
N ASP A 67 -2.09 11.81 -9.29
CA ASP A 67 -1.05 12.72 -9.80
C ASP A 67 -1.60 14.12 -10.11
N GLU A 68 -0.70 14.99 -10.59
CA GLU A 68 -1.00 16.34 -11.05
C GLU A 68 -2.01 16.38 -12.22
N ASN A 69 -2.02 15.35 -13.06
CA ASN A 69 -2.97 15.17 -14.16
C ASN A 69 -4.33 14.65 -13.70
N ARG A 70 -4.53 14.49 -12.39
CA ARG A 70 -5.75 13.95 -11.76
C ARG A 70 -6.03 12.49 -12.11
N TRP A 71 -5.04 11.75 -12.60
CA TRP A 71 -5.16 10.32 -12.86
C TRP A 71 -5.08 9.56 -11.55
N ASN A 72 -5.93 8.54 -11.41
CA ASN A 72 -6.02 7.78 -10.17
C ASN A 72 -5.26 6.46 -10.32
N TYR A 73 -4.38 6.18 -9.37
CA TYR A 73 -3.53 5.00 -9.38
C TYR A 73 -3.87 4.11 -8.20
N THR A 74 -3.79 2.80 -8.40
CA THR A 74 -3.87 1.82 -7.32
C THR A 74 -2.93 0.67 -7.59
N LEU A 75 -1.94 0.52 -6.73
CA LEU A 75 -0.98 -0.59 -6.71
C LEU A 75 -1.39 -1.60 -5.64
N ASP A 76 -1.65 -2.83 -6.07
CA ASP A 76 -1.78 -3.99 -5.17
C ASP A 76 -0.38 -4.48 -4.78
N ARG A 77 -0.06 -4.42 -3.48
CA ARG A 77 1.29 -4.71 -2.98
C ARG A 77 1.60 -6.20 -2.87
N LYS A 78 0.60 -7.07 -3.00
CA LYS A 78 0.81 -8.54 -2.96
C LYS A 78 1.14 -9.09 -4.34
N SER A 79 0.51 -8.53 -5.36
CA SER A 79 0.58 -9.02 -6.73
C SER A 79 1.38 -8.10 -7.66
N GLY A 80 1.71 -6.89 -7.23
CA GLY A 80 2.33 -5.87 -8.08
C GLY A 80 1.42 -5.36 -9.19
N LYS A 81 0.11 -5.62 -9.14
CA LYS A 81 -0.84 -5.11 -10.15
C LYS A 81 -1.04 -3.61 -9.93
N LEU A 82 -0.76 -2.82 -10.96
CA LEU A 82 -1.06 -1.39 -10.99
C LEU A 82 -2.23 -1.12 -11.92
N THR A 83 -3.25 -0.44 -11.41
CA THR A 83 -4.37 0.09 -12.20
C THR A 83 -4.26 1.60 -12.28
N ILE A 84 -4.40 2.17 -13.48
CA ILE A 84 -4.41 3.61 -13.72
C ILE A 84 -5.74 3.99 -14.36
N ILE A 85 -6.42 4.98 -13.81
CA ILE A 85 -7.71 5.48 -14.29
C ILE A 85 -7.52 6.91 -14.78
N LEU A 86 -7.61 7.09 -16.10
CA LEU A 86 -7.48 8.36 -16.78
C LEU A 86 -8.89 8.88 -17.05
N ALA A 87 -9.42 9.69 -16.12
CA ALA A 87 -10.74 10.28 -16.28
C ALA A 87 -10.68 11.43 -17.30
N SER A 88 -11.55 11.39 -18.30
CA SER A 88 -11.72 12.44 -19.31
C SER A 88 -13.21 12.65 -19.62
N SER A 89 -13.60 13.87 -19.95
CA SER A 89 -14.98 14.22 -20.36
C SER A 89 -15.37 13.65 -21.72
N THR A 90 -14.39 13.27 -22.55
CA THR A 90 -14.60 12.72 -23.90
C THR A 90 -14.56 11.19 -23.96
N GLY A 91 -14.42 10.53 -22.81
CA GLY A 91 -14.20 9.09 -22.70
C GLY A 91 -12.85 8.82 -22.03
N GLY A 92 -12.90 8.26 -20.82
CA GLY A 92 -11.71 7.88 -20.06
C GLY A 92 -11.14 6.52 -20.45
N SER A 93 -10.00 6.17 -19.87
CA SER A 93 -9.34 4.88 -20.09
C SER A 93 -8.83 4.25 -18.80
N PHE A 94 -8.64 2.93 -18.86
CA PHE A 94 -8.03 2.13 -17.81
C PHE A 94 -6.75 1.51 -18.37
N LEU A 95 -5.63 1.73 -17.68
CA LEU A 95 -4.38 1.05 -17.97
C LEU A 95 -4.07 0.05 -16.84
N TYR A 96 -3.47 -1.06 -17.22
CA TYR A 96 -3.10 -2.14 -16.31
C TYR A 96 -1.64 -2.50 -16.54
N ASP A 97 -0.83 -2.30 -15.50
CA ASP A 97 0.60 -2.58 -15.53
C ASP A 97 0.98 -3.54 -14.40
N ARG A 98 2.20 -4.09 -14.49
CA ARG A 98 2.80 -4.95 -13.47
C ARG A 98 4.09 -4.35 -12.95
N CYS A 99 4.11 -4.07 -11.66
CA CYS A 99 5.27 -3.56 -10.95
C CYS A 99 6.06 -4.69 -10.30
N LYS A 100 7.39 -4.62 -10.42
CA LYS A 100 8.32 -5.51 -9.74
C LYS A 100 8.57 -4.98 -8.34
N LEU A 101 7.91 -5.58 -7.37
CA LEU A 101 8.12 -5.28 -5.95
C LEU A 101 9.35 -6.05 -5.48
N GLU A 102 10.29 -5.37 -4.82
CA GLU A 102 11.36 -6.06 -4.11
C GLU A 102 10.76 -6.76 -2.89
N ASN A 103 11.03 -8.06 -2.78
CA ASN A 103 10.47 -8.95 -1.77
C ASN A 103 11.35 -8.95 -0.51
#